data_AF-A0A1R4KRA2-F1
#
_entry.id   AF-A0A1R4KRA2-F1
#
_cell.length_a   1.000
_cell.length_b   1.000
_cell.length_c   1.000
_cell.angle_alpha   90.00
_cell.angle_beta   90.00
_cell.angle_gamma   90.00
#
_symmetry.space_group_name_H-M   'P 1'
#
loop_
_entity.id
_entity.type
_entity.pdbx_description
1 polymer ?
#
loop_
_entity_poly.entity_id
_entity_poly.type
_entity_poly.pdbx_seq_one_letter_code
_entity_poly.pdbx_strand_id
1 'polypeptide(L)'
;MRQVIIIGSGPAGFTAAIYAARANLSPLLVASSVEVGGELTKTTDVENFPGFPEGILGPELMTKMQEQAERFGTEVLYDDVTELEVDGPVKKVTLGNGDVHEASTIIYATGSAYRKLGVEGEERLSGYGVSWCATCDGFFFREKTIAVVGGGDSAMEEATFLTRFASKVYVIHRKDTLRASKIMQERAYANDKIEFIWNSEVAEVTGGDSVTGVKLRSTEDGTMTDLALDGLFVAIGNDPRTHLVHDKLRLTDAGTIWVDGRSSITSVPGIFAAGDVIDATYRQAATAAGSGVVAALDAEHFLADLADADVPAAEAAEVIVA
;
A
#
# COMPACT_ATOMS: atom_id res chain seq x y z
N MET A 1 -6.07 24.28 16.06
CA MET A 1 -5.90 22.87 16.43
C MET A 1 -6.97 22.05 15.74
N ARG A 2 -6.58 21.00 15.00
CA ARG A 2 -7.48 20.08 14.28
C ARG A 2 -7.93 18.95 15.22
N GLN A 3 -9.07 18.34 14.95
CA GLN A 3 -9.46 17.12 15.66
C GLN A 3 -8.70 15.91 15.10
N VAL A 4 -8.61 15.82 13.77
CA VAL A 4 -7.91 14.75 13.05
C VAL A 4 -7.10 15.31 11.88
N ILE A 5 -5.86 14.84 11.75
CA ILE A 5 -5.03 14.98 10.55
C ILE A 5 -4.82 13.59 9.95
N ILE A 6 -4.99 13.46 8.65
CA ILE A 6 -4.79 12.23 7.89
C ILE A 6 -3.56 12.42 7.00
N ILE A 7 -2.62 11.49 7.07
CA ILE A 7 -1.37 11.57 6.29
C ILE A 7 -1.38 10.46 5.25
N GLY A 8 -1.51 10.85 3.98
CA GLY A 8 -1.60 9.94 2.85
C GLY A 8 -2.94 10.02 2.13
N SER A 9 -2.90 9.99 0.81
CA SER A 9 -4.03 10.14 -0.11
C SER A 9 -4.38 8.85 -0.86
N GLY A 10 -3.96 7.69 -0.37
CA GLY A 10 -4.40 6.40 -0.92
C GLY A 10 -5.86 6.06 -0.54
N PRO A 11 -6.36 4.87 -0.94
CA PRO A 11 -7.71 4.42 -0.59
C PRO A 11 -8.01 4.46 0.91
N ALA A 12 -7.03 4.11 1.75
CA ALA A 12 -7.15 4.18 3.20
C ALA A 12 -7.36 5.62 3.70
N GLY A 13 -6.55 6.57 3.22
CA GLY A 13 -6.60 7.97 3.61
C GLY A 13 -7.90 8.65 3.21
N PHE A 14 -8.32 8.52 1.94
CA PHE A 14 -9.58 9.11 1.50
C PHE A 14 -10.80 8.44 2.15
N THR A 15 -10.78 7.13 2.38
CA THR A 15 -11.88 6.47 3.10
C THR A 15 -11.96 6.97 4.55
N ALA A 16 -10.82 7.10 5.23
CA ALA A 16 -10.78 7.67 6.57
C ALA A 16 -11.33 9.11 6.60
N ALA A 17 -10.95 9.92 5.60
CA ALA A 17 -11.42 11.30 5.47
C ALA A 17 -12.94 11.38 5.26
N ILE A 18 -13.50 10.54 4.39
CA ILE A 18 -14.95 10.47 4.15
C ILE A 18 -15.70 10.18 5.47
N TYR A 19 -15.25 9.21 6.26
CA TYR A 19 -15.91 8.86 7.51
C TYR A 19 -15.75 9.95 8.58
N ALA A 20 -14.52 10.46 8.78
CA ALA A 20 -14.26 11.54 9.73
C ALA A 20 -15.03 12.83 9.39
N ALA A 21 -15.12 13.19 8.11
CA ALA A 21 -15.87 14.36 7.65
C ALA A 21 -17.38 14.19 7.91
N ARG A 22 -17.92 13.00 7.67
CA ARG A 22 -19.34 12.68 7.97
C ARG A 22 -19.67 12.68 9.46
N ALA A 23 -18.68 12.43 10.32
CA ALA A 23 -18.77 12.57 11.76
C ALA A 23 -18.55 14.02 12.25
N ASN A 24 -18.49 15.01 11.34
CA ASN A 24 -18.25 16.43 11.64
C ASN A 24 -16.90 16.71 12.34
N LEU A 25 -15.87 15.88 12.09
CA LEU A 25 -14.53 16.08 12.66
C LEU A 25 -13.64 17.04 11.84
N SER A 26 -14.16 17.58 10.73
CA SER A 26 -13.47 18.51 9.81
C SER A 26 -12.02 18.09 9.49
N PRO A 27 -11.80 16.91 8.88
CA PRO A 27 -10.48 16.35 8.69
C PRO A 27 -9.61 17.19 7.74
N LEU A 28 -8.32 17.30 8.08
CA LEU A 28 -7.27 17.76 7.17
C LEU A 28 -6.51 16.55 6.64
N LEU A 29 -6.56 16.31 5.33
CA LEU A 29 -5.80 15.25 4.66
C LEU A 29 -4.58 15.86 3.95
N VAL A 30 -3.38 15.39 4.28
CA VAL A 30 -2.13 15.78 3.62
C VAL A 30 -1.81 14.75 2.54
N ALA A 31 -1.87 15.16 1.27
CA ALA A 31 -1.97 14.26 0.13
C ALA A 31 -0.64 13.86 -0.54
N SER A 32 0.49 14.42 -0.10
CA SER A 32 1.75 14.53 -0.86
C SER A 32 1.70 15.61 -1.94
N SER A 33 2.84 16.25 -2.18
CA SER A 33 3.03 17.22 -3.27
C SER A 33 3.22 16.54 -4.64
N VAL A 34 3.60 15.26 -4.65
CA VAL A 34 3.97 14.51 -5.86
C VAL A 34 3.11 13.27 -6.09
N GLU A 35 2.78 12.51 -5.04
CA GLU A 35 2.14 11.19 -5.17
C GLU A 35 0.68 11.18 -4.68
N VAL A 36 -0.11 12.15 -5.12
CA VAL A 36 -1.55 12.23 -4.82
C VAL A 36 -2.26 10.99 -5.35
N GLY A 37 -3.08 10.34 -4.51
CA GLY A 37 -3.82 9.13 -4.88
C GLY A 37 -3.04 7.82 -4.67
N GLY A 38 -1.74 7.91 -4.37
CA GLY A 38 -0.89 6.74 -4.10
C GLY A 38 -0.71 5.81 -5.31
N GLU A 39 -0.40 4.54 -5.03
CA GLU A 39 0.02 3.56 -6.06
C GLU A 39 -1.05 3.27 -7.13
N LEU A 40 -2.34 3.45 -6.83
CA LEU A 40 -3.40 3.27 -7.84
C LEU A 40 -3.32 4.29 -8.97
N THR A 41 -2.66 5.43 -8.80
CA THR A 41 -2.47 6.37 -9.90
C THR A 41 -1.48 5.88 -10.96
N LYS A 42 -0.70 4.84 -10.63
CA LYS A 42 0.29 4.23 -11.52
C LYS A 42 -0.25 2.98 -12.24
N THR A 43 -1.42 2.49 -11.83
CA THR A 43 -2.10 1.37 -12.51
C THR A 43 -3.06 1.87 -13.59
N THR A 44 -3.28 1.05 -14.61
CA THR A 44 -4.27 1.32 -15.66
C THR A 44 -5.65 0.91 -15.19
N ASP A 45 -5.97 -0.37 -15.20
CA ASP A 45 -7.31 -0.90 -14.91
C ASP A 45 -7.42 -1.52 -13.51
N VAL A 46 -8.58 -1.35 -12.88
CA VAL A 46 -8.91 -1.86 -11.55
C VAL A 46 -10.23 -2.62 -11.65
N GLU A 47 -10.14 -3.94 -11.79
CA GLU A 47 -11.31 -4.82 -11.93
C GLU A 47 -11.76 -5.45 -10.60
N ASN A 48 -10.97 -5.29 -9.53
CA ASN A 48 -11.18 -5.97 -8.26
C ASN A 48 -11.63 -5.05 -7.11
N PHE A 49 -11.89 -3.77 -7.39
CA PHE A 49 -12.52 -2.86 -6.43
C PHE A 49 -14.05 -2.93 -6.56
N PRO A 50 -14.79 -3.34 -5.50
CA PRO A 50 -16.22 -3.56 -5.59
C PRO A 50 -16.98 -2.27 -5.87
N GLY A 51 -17.99 -2.35 -6.73
CA GLY A 51 -18.83 -1.21 -7.13
C GLY A 51 -18.62 -0.77 -8.59
N PHE A 52 -17.60 -1.29 -9.27
CA PHE A 52 -17.28 -0.98 -10.67
C PHE A 52 -17.36 -2.27 -11.52
N PRO A 53 -18.56 -2.68 -11.97
CA PRO A 53 -18.75 -3.96 -12.66
C PRO A 53 -18.05 -4.04 -14.04
N GLU A 54 -17.72 -2.89 -14.62
CA GLU A 54 -17.02 -2.76 -15.90
C GLU A 54 -15.52 -2.44 -15.72
N GLY A 55 -15.00 -2.50 -14.49
CA GLY A 55 -13.69 -1.96 -14.16
C GLY A 55 -13.69 -0.44 -14.03
N ILE A 56 -12.56 0.11 -13.63
CA ILE A 56 -12.33 1.56 -13.53
C ILE A 56 -10.83 1.85 -13.63
N LEU A 57 -10.48 2.98 -14.24
CA LEU A 57 -9.08 3.40 -14.24
C LEU A 57 -8.61 3.74 -12.83
N GLY A 58 -7.40 3.30 -12.46
CA GLY A 58 -6.81 3.58 -11.14
C GLY A 58 -6.82 5.08 -10.77
N PRO A 59 -6.33 5.99 -11.65
CA PRO A 59 -6.43 7.44 -11.43
C PRO A 59 -7.87 7.95 -11.29
N GLU A 60 -8.82 7.40 -12.05
CA GLU A 60 -10.23 7.80 -11.97
C GLU A 60 -10.85 7.38 -10.63
N LEU A 61 -10.56 6.16 -10.16
CA LEU A 61 -11.00 5.69 -8.85
C LEU A 61 -10.51 6.64 -7.75
N MET A 62 -9.22 7.00 -7.76
CA MET A 62 -8.65 7.90 -6.75
C MET A 62 -9.26 9.31 -6.82
N THR A 63 -9.53 9.80 -8.03
CA THR A 63 -10.20 11.10 -8.23
C THR A 63 -11.61 11.07 -7.62
N LYS A 64 -12.40 10.01 -7.88
CA LYS A 64 -13.74 9.87 -7.29
C LYS A 64 -13.71 9.76 -5.76
N MET A 65 -12.71 9.07 -5.20
CA MET A 65 -12.54 8.99 -3.74
C MET A 65 -12.21 10.36 -3.13
N GLN A 66 -11.37 11.16 -3.80
CA GLN A 66 -11.07 12.52 -3.38
C GLN A 66 -12.30 13.42 -3.44
N GLU A 67 -13.01 13.44 -4.57
CA GLU A 67 -14.24 14.23 -4.75
C GLU A 67 -15.28 13.89 -3.67
N GLN A 68 -15.38 12.61 -3.29
CA GLN A 68 -16.27 12.17 -2.22
C GLN A 68 -15.82 12.70 -0.85
N ALA A 69 -14.53 12.70 -0.55
CA ALA A 69 -13.99 13.24 0.70
C ALA A 69 -14.23 14.76 0.80
N GLU A 70 -13.91 15.51 -0.25
CA GLU A 70 -14.10 16.96 -0.34
C GLU A 70 -15.58 17.35 -0.25
N ARG A 71 -16.47 16.57 -0.89
CA ARG A 71 -17.93 16.79 -0.82
C ARG A 71 -18.46 16.79 0.62
N PHE A 72 -17.87 16.00 1.52
CA PHE A 72 -18.27 15.97 2.94
C PHE A 72 -17.52 16.98 3.81
N GLY A 73 -16.64 17.80 3.23
CA GLY A 73 -15.94 18.87 3.95
C GLY A 73 -14.53 18.51 4.41
N THR A 74 -13.91 17.48 3.82
CA THR A 74 -12.48 17.24 4.00
C THR A 74 -11.68 18.36 3.35
N GLU A 75 -10.71 18.92 4.06
CA GLU A 75 -9.71 19.80 3.48
C GLU A 75 -8.53 18.95 2.99
N VAL A 76 -8.23 19.03 1.69
CA VAL A 76 -7.09 18.33 1.08
C VAL A 76 -5.96 19.31 0.86
N LEU A 77 -4.81 19.03 1.47
CA LEU A 77 -3.60 19.83 1.40
C LEU A 77 -2.51 19.10 0.60
N TYR A 78 -1.98 19.77 -0.41
CA TYR A 78 -0.92 19.25 -1.27
C TYR A 78 0.45 19.72 -0.77
N ASP A 79 0.99 18.97 0.17
CA ASP A 79 2.35 19.11 0.69
C ASP A 79 2.82 17.73 1.19
N ASP A 80 4.09 17.61 1.53
CA ASP A 80 4.66 16.43 2.17
C ASP A 80 4.83 16.67 3.67
N VAL A 81 4.54 15.65 4.48
CA VAL A 81 4.87 15.68 5.90
C VAL A 81 6.36 15.36 6.06
N THR A 82 7.09 16.24 6.73
CA THR A 82 8.54 16.10 6.94
C THR A 82 8.90 15.69 8.35
N GLU A 83 8.06 16.03 9.34
CA GLU A 83 8.27 15.67 10.74
C GLU A 83 6.96 15.45 11.48
N LEU A 84 6.99 14.52 12.46
CA LEU A 84 5.88 14.22 13.36
C LEU A 84 6.33 14.28 14.80
N GLU A 85 5.68 15.10 15.63
CA GLU A 85 5.81 15.00 17.09
C GLU A 85 4.56 14.32 17.63
N VAL A 86 4.72 13.14 18.24
CA VAL A 86 3.60 12.28 18.65
C VAL A 86 3.41 12.17 20.16
N ASP A 87 4.30 12.78 20.93
CA ASP A 87 4.28 12.72 22.40
C ASP A 87 3.21 13.64 23.00
N GLY A 88 2.58 13.19 24.09
CA GLY A 88 1.56 13.96 24.78
C GLY A 88 0.19 13.97 24.08
N PRO A 89 -0.77 14.78 24.55
CA PRO A 89 -2.14 14.79 24.05
C PRO A 89 -2.31 15.54 22.72
N VAL A 90 -1.35 16.43 22.38
CA VAL A 90 -1.36 17.22 21.15
C VAL A 90 -0.26 16.73 20.23
N LYS A 91 -0.62 16.34 19.01
CA LYS A 91 0.30 15.88 17.99
C LYS A 91 0.64 17.05 17.07
N LYS A 92 1.87 17.10 16.57
CA LYS A 92 2.31 18.12 15.60
C LYS A 92 2.77 17.48 14.31
N VAL A 93 2.38 18.11 13.21
CA VAL A 93 2.68 17.70 11.84
C VAL A 93 3.36 18.87 11.15
N THR A 94 4.65 18.72 10.85
CA THR A 94 5.43 19.72 10.10
C THR A 94 5.40 19.35 8.63
N LEU A 95 5.12 20.34 7.78
CA LEU A 95 5.02 20.18 6.33
C LEU A 95 6.32 20.59 5.62
N GLY A 96 6.43 20.27 4.33
CA GLY A 96 7.56 20.61 3.48
C GLY A 96 7.77 22.11 3.33
N ASN A 97 6.67 22.89 3.32
CA ASN A 97 6.72 24.35 3.30
C ASN A 97 7.13 25.00 4.65
N GLY A 98 7.28 24.21 5.73
CA GLY A 98 7.62 24.68 7.07
C GLY A 98 6.43 25.01 7.97
N ASP A 99 5.19 24.92 7.47
CA ASP A 99 3.99 25.08 8.30
C ASP A 99 3.87 23.93 9.29
N VAL A 100 3.34 24.25 10.48
CA VAL A 100 3.10 23.27 11.55
C VAL A 100 1.61 23.24 11.88
N HIS A 101 1.02 22.06 11.76
CA HIS A 101 -0.35 21.80 12.16
C HIS A 101 -0.40 20.99 13.44
N GLU A 102 -1.30 21.35 14.35
CA GLU A 102 -1.54 20.63 15.59
C GLU A 102 -2.86 19.89 15.53
N ALA A 103 -2.90 18.65 16.06
CA ALA A 103 -4.10 17.84 16.12
C ALA A 103 -4.22 17.00 17.39
N SER A 104 -5.45 16.69 17.81
CA SER A 104 -5.70 15.70 18.86
C SER A 104 -5.42 14.27 18.40
N THR A 105 -5.68 13.97 17.12
CA THR A 105 -5.44 12.65 16.53
C THR A 105 -4.76 12.72 15.16
N ILE A 106 -4.03 11.66 14.83
CA ILE A 106 -3.44 11.44 13.50
C ILE A 106 -3.86 10.05 12.98
N ILE A 107 -4.26 9.98 11.71
CA ILE A 107 -4.39 8.73 10.96
C ILE A 107 -3.23 8.64 9.96
N TYR A 108 -2.31 7.71 10.19
CA TYR A 108 -1.14 7.47 9.36
C TYR A 108 -1.46 6.44 8.27
N ALA A 109 -1.64 6.90 7.03
CA ALA A 109 -2.11 6.11 5.89
C ALA A 109 -1.18 6.24 4.67
N THR A 110 0.13 6.26 4.91
CA THR A 110 1.16 6.53 3.89
C THR A 110 1.42 5.37 2.94
N GLY A 111 0.86 4.19 3.21
CA GLY A 111 0.98 3.01 2.36
C GLY A 111 2.39 2.40 2.32
N SER A 112 2.66 1.69 1.23
CA SER A 112 3.90 0.94 0.99
C SER A 112 4.35 1.15 -0.46
N ALA A 113 5.66 1.17 -0.71
CA ALA A 113 6.22 1.24 -2.06
C ALA A 113 6.68 -0.15 -2.51
N TYR A 114 6.47 -0.48 -3.79
CA TYR A 114 7.08 -1.67 -4.38
C TYR A 114 8.59 -1.48 -4.55
N ARG A 115 9.36 -2.54 -4.29
CA ARG A 115 10.78 -2.54 -4.65
C ARG A 115 10.90 -2.76 -6.15
N LYS A 116 11.59 -1.83 -6.81
CA LYS A 116 11.90 -1.88 -8.24
C LYS A 116 13.23 -2.59 -8.48
N LEU A 117 13.39 -3.17 -9.67
CA LEU A 117 14.66 -3.75 -10.13
C LEU A 117 15.69 -2.65 -10.43
N GLY A 118 15.24 -1.46 -10.85
CA GLY A 118 16.09 -0.33 -11.21
C GLY A 118 16.79 -0.52 -12.56
N VAL A 119 16.15 -1.21 -13.50
CA VAL A 119 16.71 -1.57 -14.80
C VAL A 119 16.06 -0.81 -15.95
N GLU A 120 16.78 -0.70 -17.07
CA GLU A 120 16.23 -0.09 -18.27
C GLU A 120 14.96 -0.83 -18.73
N GLY A 121 13.96 -0.04 -19.13
CA GLY A 121 12.66 -0.55 -19.61
C GLY A 121 11.62 -0.78 -18.51
N GLU A 122 12.02 -0.99 -17.25
CA GLU A 122 11.08 -1.31 -16.15
C GLU A 122 10.00 -0.23 -15.97
N GLU A 123 10.41 1.04 -15.81
CA GLU A 123 9.48 2.14 -15.59
C GLU A 123 8.69 2.50 -16.85
N ARG A 124 9.34 2.47 -18.03
CA ARG A 124 8.70 2.78 -19.31
C ARG A 124 7.60 1.80 -19.68
N LEU A 125 7.74 0.53 -19.30
CA LEU A 125 6.81 -0.55 -19.61
C LEU A 125 5.88 -0.90 -18.43
N SER A 126 5.87 -0.07 -17.38
CA SER A 126 4.93 -0.15 -16.26
C SER A 126 3.48 -0.13 -16.75
N GLY A 127 2.68 -1.14 -16.41
CA GLY A 127 1.29 -1.27 -16.89
C GLY A 127 1.15 -1.73 -18.35
N TYR A 128 2.26 -1.93 -19.06
CA TYR A 128 2.32 -2.42 -20.45
C TYR A 128 3.08 -3.76 -20.55
N GLY A 129 2.99 -4.56 -19.49
CA GLY A 129 3.66 -5.86 -19.37
C GLY A 129 4.55 -5.99 -18.13
N VAL A 130 4.96 -4.88 -17.51
CA VAL A 130 5.61 -4.89 -16.18
C VAL A 130 4.57 -4.64 -15.11
N SER A 131 4.56 -5.49 -14.07
CA SER A 131 3.67 -5.39 -12.91
C SER A 131 4.41 -5.72 -11.62
N TRP A 132 3.92 -5.17 -10.50
CA TRP A 132 4.35 -5.52 -9.14
C TRP A 132 3.23 -6.20 -8.33
N CYS A 133 2.10 -6.55 -8.96
CA CYS A 133 0.96 -7.16 -8.29
C CYS A 133 0.32 -8.24 -9.17
N ALA A 134 0.67 -9.51 -8.92
CA ALA A 134 0.07 -10.63 -9.63
C ALA A 134 -1.46 -10.72 -9.46
N THR A 135 -2.00 -10.40 -8.29
CA THR A 135 -3.45 -10.47 -8.04
C THR A 135 -4.24 -9.36 -8.73
N CYS A 136 -3.57 -8.26 -9.06
CA CYS A 136 -4.15 -7.14 -9.78
C CYS A 136 -4.21 -7.46 -11.28
N ASP A 137 -3.06 -7.85 -11.86
CA ASP A 137 -2.92 -7.86 -13.33
C ASP A 137 -2.87 -9.27 -13.94
N GLY A 138 -2.76 -10.32 -13.12
CA GLY A 138 -2.55 -11.69 -13.59
C GLY A 138 -3.62 -12.19 -14.56
N PHE A 139 -4.86 -11.68 -14.44
CA PHE A 139 -5.96 -12.01 -15.35
C PHE A 139 -5.69 -11.61 -16.80
N PHE A 140 -4.99 -10.49 -17.04
CA PHE A 140 -4.68 -9.97 -18.38
C PHE A 140 -3.66 -10.84 -19.14
N PHE A 141 -2.93 -11.73 -18.45
CA PHE A 141 -1.90 -12.58 -19.03
C PHE A 141 -2.39 -14.02 -19.31
N ARG A 142 -3.68 -14.17 -19.60
CA ARG A 142 -4.26 -15.46 -19.97
C ARG A 142 -3.57 -16.04 -21.21
N GLU A 143 -3.15 -17.31 -21.11
CA GLU A 143 -2.43 -18.06 -22.15
C GLU A 143 -1.08 -17.47 -22.56
N LYS A 144 -0.59 -16.45 -21.86
CA LYS A 144 0.71 -15.81 -22.11
C LYS A 144 1.86 -16.53 -21.40
N THR A 145 3.07 -16.30 -21.91
CA THR A 145 4.32 -16.70 -21.24
C THR A 145 4.84 -15.52 -20.44
N ILE A 146 5.04 -15.68 -19.14
CA ILE A 146 5.43 -14.57 -18.25
C ILE A 146 6.60 -14.98 -17.35
N ALA A 147 7.21 -14.01 -16.67
CA ALA A 147 8.18 -14.27 -15.62
C ALA A 147 7.83 -13.58 -14.30
N VAL A 148 8.21 -14.21 -13.19
CA VAL A 148 8.20 -13.64 -11.84
C VAL A 148 9.64 -13.51 -11.36
N VAL A 149 10.03 -12.34 -10.87
CA VAL A 149 11.35 -12.08 -10.29
C VAL A 149 11.28 -12.12 -8.78
N GLY A 150 12.02 -13.02 -8.14
CA GLY A 150 12.08 -13.12 -6.69
C GLY A 150 12.42 -14.51 -6.19
N GLY A 151 12.52 -14.67 -4.86
CA GLY A 151 12.80 -15.99 -4.26
C GLY A 151 12.37 -16.14 -2.80
N GLY A 152 11.53 -15.23 -2.32
CA GLY A 152 10.83 -15.35 -1.03
C GLY A 152 9.45 -15.99 -1.21
N ASP A 153 8.70 -16.10 -0.11
CA ASP A 153 7.35 -16.67 -0.14
C ASP A 153 6.45 -15.93 -1.13
N SER A 154 6.44 -14.59 -1.12
CA SER A 154 5.61 -13.78 -2.05
C SER A 154 5.85 -14.15 -3.51
N ALA A 155 7.10 -14.32 -3.95
CA ALA A 155 7.40 -14.70 -5.32
C ALA A 155 6.86 -16.09 -5.69
N MET A 156 6.92 -17.05 -4.76
CA MET A 156 6.37 -18.41 -5.00
C MET A 156 4.84 -18.41 -5.00
N GLU A 157 4.25 -17.61 -4.12
CA GLU A 157 2.81 -17.39 -4.00
C GLU A 157 2.26 -16.79 -5.30
N GLU A 158 2.89 -15.72 -5.79
CA GLU A 158 2.53 -15.04 -7.03
C GLU A 158 2.75 -15.91 -8.26
N ALA A 159 3.90 -16.59 -8.38
CA ALA A 159 4.17 -17.50 -9.50
C ALA A 159 3.13 -18.62 -9.58
N THR A 160 2.80 -19.23 -8.43
CA THR A 160 1.77 -20.27 -8.35
C THR A 160 0.39 -19.72 -8.70
N PHE A 161 0.03 -18.54 -8.20
CA PHE A 161 -1.23 -17.88 -8.53
C PHE A 161 -1.36 -17.62 -10.03
N LEU A 162 -0.30 -17.10 -10.65
CA LEU A 162 -0.28 -16.74 -12.07
C LEU A 162 -0.42 -17.95 -13.01
N THR A 163 -0.03 -19.16 -12.60
CA THR A 163 -0.24 -20.39 -13.40
C THR A 163 -1.73 -20.69 -13.70
N ARG A 164 -2.65 -20.08 -12.95
CA ARG A 164 -4.10 -20.16 -13.21
C ARG A 164 -4.50 -19.48 -14.52
N PHE A 165 -3.71 -18.50 -14.98
CA PHE A 165 -3.97 -17.71 -16.17
C PHE A 165 -2.94 -17.98 -17.27
N ALA A 166 -1.65 -17.92 -16.92
CA ALA A 166 -0.54 -18.06 -17.86
C ALA A 166 -0.42 -19.48 -18.43
N SER A 167 0.12 -19.59 -19.64
CA SER A 167 0.51 -20.87 -20.25
C SER A 167 1.84 -21.37 -19.70
N LYS A 168 2.76 -20.46 -19.34
CA LYS A 168 4.05 -20.75 -18.71
C LYS A 168 4.48 -19.60 -17.81
N VAL A 169 5.10 -19.92 -16.67
CA VAL A 169 5.65 -18.95 -15.71
C VAL A 169 7.12 -19.27 -15.46
N TYR A 170 8.01 -18.39 -15.87
CA TYR A 170 9.40 -18.45 -15.44
C TYR A 170 9.55 -17.84 -14.05
N VAL A 171 10.32 -18.45 -13.17
CA VAL A 171 10.77 -17.83 -11.92
C VAL A 171 12.24 -17.49 -12.07
N ILE A 172 12.57 -16.20 -12.12
CA ILE A 172 13.95 -15.71 -12.23
C ILE A 172 14.46 -15.43 -10.82
N HIS A 173 15.53 -16.12 -10.44
CA HIS A 173 16.17 -15.93 -9.14
C HIS A 173 17.68 -15.81 -9.25
N ARG A 174 18.24 -14.81 -8.55
CA ARG A 174 19.67 -14.46 -8.60
C ARG A 174 20.63 -15.45 -7.92
N LYS A 175 20.09 -16.44 -7.19
CA LYS A 175 20.85 -17.49 -6.50
C LYS A 175 20.39 -18.86 -6.96
N ASP A 176 21.04 -19.90 -6.49
CA ASP A 176 20.70 -21.31 -6.67
C ASP A 176 19.72 -21.86 -5.61
N THR A 177 19.36 -21.03 -4.62
CA THR A 177 18.56 -21.43 -3.47
C THR A 177 17.53 -20.36 -3.10
N LEU A 178 16.31 -20.78 -2.76
CA LEU A 178 15.20 -19.90 -2.35
C LEU A 178 15.24 -19.59 -0.86
N ARG A 179 14.76 -18.39 -0.49
CA ARG A 179 14.44 -18.01 0.90
C ARG A 179 13.02 -18.41 1.31
N ALA A 180 12.14 -18.71 0.34
CA ALA A 180 10.77 -19.15 0.59
C ALA A 180 10.72 -20.33 1.57
N SER A 181 9.65 -20.42 2.35
CA SER A 181 9.35 -21.56 3.20
C SER A 181 9.24 -22.86 2.39
N LYS A 182 9.61 -24.00 3.01
CA LYS A 182 9.68 -25.30 2.32
C LYS A 182 8.38 -25.67 1.59
N ILE A 183 7.23 -25.43 2.23
CA ILE A 183 5.92 -25.72 1.65
C ILE A 183 5.66 -24.93 0.37
N MET A 184 6.16 -23.69 0.29
CA MET A 184 6.00 -22.83 -0.89
C MET A 184 6.93 -23.24 -2.00
N GLN A 185 8.17 -23.64 -1.67
CA GLN A 185 9.10 -24.23 -2.62
C GLN A 185 8.51 -25.51 -3.24
N GLU A 186 8.02 -26.44 -2.41
CA GLU A 186 7.43 -27.70 -2.85
C GLU A 186 6.23 -27.48 -3.79
N ARG A 187 5.34 -26.53 -3.47
CA ARG A 187 4.21 -26.16 -4.33
C ARG A 187 4.67 -25.63 -5.69
N ALA A 188 5.66 -24.74 -5.69
CA ALA A 188 6.17 -24.16 -6.92
C ALA A 188 6.91 -25.21 -7.78
N TYR A 189 7.72 -26.08 -7.17
CA TYR A 189 8.42 -27.17 -7.87
C TYR A 189 7.48 -28.24 -8.43
N ALA A 190 6.34 -28.47 -7.79
CA ALA A 190 5.36 -29.46 -8.24
C ALA A 190 4.48 -28.96 -9.40
N ASN A 191 4.55 -27.67 -9.76
CA ASN A 191 3.72 -27.07 -10.81
C ASN A 191 4.44 -27.16 -12.16
N ASP A 192 3.85 -27.89 -13.11
CA ASP A 192 4.42 -28.16 -14.44
C ASP A 192 4.49 -26.93 -15.35
N LYS A 193 3.73 -25.87 -15.04
CA LYS A 193 3.81 -24.58 -15.74
C LYS A 193 4.95 -23.68 -15.24
N ILE A 194 5.58 -24.02 -14.11
CA ILE A 194 6.65 -23.21 -13.52
C ILE A 194 8.01 -23.75 -13.97
N GLU A 195 8.83 -22.87 -14.51
CA GLU A 195 10.24 -23.18 -14.83
C GLU A 195 11.16 -22.19 -14.11
N PHE A 196 12.16 -22.71 -13.39
CA PHE A 196 13.11 -21.87 -12.65
C PHE A 196 14.32 -21.51 -13.51
N ILE A 197 14.66 -20.24 -13.51
CA ILE A 197 15.90 -19.69 -14.06
C ILE A 197 16.75 -19.20 -12.89
N TRP A 198 17.66 -20.06 -12.47
CA TRP A 198 18.57 -19.82 -11.34
C TRP A 198 19.76 -18.95 -11.73
N ASN A 199 20.46 -18.45 -10.71
CA ASN A 199 21.69 -17.66 -10.85
C ASN A 199 21.57 -16.56 -11.90
N SER A 200 20.39 -15.92 -11.97
CA SER A 200 20.08 -14.96 -13.02
C SER A 200 19.37 -13.75 -12.46
N GLU A 201 19.77 -12.57 -12.92
CA GLU A 201 19.09 -11.31 -12.65
C GLU A 201 18.60 -10.69 -13.96
N VAL A 202 17.47 -9.97 -13.91
CA VAL A 202 17.01 -9.18 -15.06
C VAL A 202 17.92 -7.97 -15.17
N ALA A 203 18.52 -7.76 -16.35
CA ALA A 203 19.38 -6.61 -16.62
C ALA A 203 18.67 -5.53 -17.45
N GLU A 204 17.66 -5.91 -18.22
CA GLU A 204 16.88 -5.02 -19.10
C GLU A 204 15.51 -5.66 -19.37
N VAL A 205 14.45 -4.84 -19.38
CA VAL A 205 13.13 -5.23 -19.88
C VAL A 205 12.99 -4.75 -21.32
N THR A 206 12.81 -5.69 -22.25
CA THR A 206 12.79 -5.37 -23.69
C THR A 206 11.35 -5.23 -24.20
N GLY A 207 11.15 -4.28 -25.12
CA GLY A 207 9.82 -3.98 -25.64
C GLY A 207 9.71 -2.55 -26.19
N GLY A 208 8.86 -2.38 -27.21
CA GLY A 208 8.46 -1.08 -27.77
C GLY A 208 7.32 -0.48 -26.93
N ASP A 209 6.08 -0.72 -27.38
CA ASP A 209 4.86 -0.27 -26.69
C ASP A 209 4.39 -1.24 -25.59
N SER A 210 4.92 -2.47 -25.60
CA SER A 210 4.65 -3.51 -24.59
C SER A 210 5.85 -4.42 -24.44
N VAL A 211 5.91 -5.15 -23.32
CA VAL A 211 6.96 -6.13 -23.03
C VAL A 211 6.98 -7.24 -24.08
N THR A 212 8.16 -7.52 -24.63
CA THR A 212 8.41 -8.65 -25.54
C THR A 212 9.48 -9.61 -25.04
N GLY A 213 10.15 -9.26 -23.94
CA GLY A 213 11.15 -10.11 -23.33
C GLY A 213 11.91 -9.42 -22.19
N VAL A 214 12.95 -10.11 -21.73
CA VAL A 214 13.95 -9.58 -20.81
C VAL A 214 15.34 -10.03 -21.25
N LYS A 215 16.35 -9.23 -20.93
CA LYS A 215 17.74 -9.70 -20.92
C LYS A 215 18.09 -10.16 -19.52
N LEU A 216 18.60 -11.37 -19.42
CA LEU A 216 19.11 -11.93 -18.18
C LEU A 216 20.63 -11.81 -18.15
N ARG A 217 21.16 -11.55 -16.96
CA ARG A 217 22.58 -11.65 -16.64
C ARG A 217 22.79 -12.79 -15.65
N SER A 218 23.67 -13.71 -16.01
CA SER A 218 24.15 -14.75 -15.10
C SER A 218 24.94 -14.11 -13.95
N THR A 219 24.61 -14.49 -12.71
CA THR A 219 25.34 -14.05 -11.51
C THR A 219 26.62 -14.85 -11.27
N GLU A 220 26.86 -15.90 -12.05
CA GLU A 220 28.06 -16.75 -11.95
C GLU A 220 29.21 -16.23 -12.82
N ASP A 221 28.92 -15.78 -14.04
CA ASP A 221 29.93 -15.40 -15.03
C ASP A 221 29.62 -14.11 -15.81
N GLY A 222 28.48 -13.47 -15.53
CA GLY A 222 28.07 -12.23 -16.19
C GLY A 222 27.57 -12.42 -17.63
N THR A 223 27.39 -13.66 -18.10
CA THR A 223 26.87 -13.93 -19.44
C THR A 223 25.46 -13.36 -19.62
N MET A 224 25.19 -12.86 -20.82
CA MET A 224 23.91 -12.23 -21.18
C MET A 224 23.10 -13.15 -22.08
N THR A 225 21.82 -13.35 -21.75
CA THR A 225 20.90 -14.17 -22.55
C THR A 225 19.55 -13.48 -22.70
N ASP A 226 18.97 -13.54 -23.89
CA ASP A 226 17.61 -13.06 -24.13
C ASP A 226 16.56 -14.12 -23.75
N LEU A 227 15.49 -13.69 -23.10
CA LEU A 227 14.33 -14.51 -22.80
C LEU A 227 13.07 -13.83 -23.34
N ALA A 228 12.41 -14.45 -24.31
CA ALA A 228 11.13 -13.97 -24.84
C ALA A 228 10.00 -14.27 -23.84
N LEU A 229 9.19 -13.26 -23.55
CA LEU A 229 8.01 -13.34 -22.69
C LEU A 229 7.06 -12.17 -22.98
N ASP A 230 5.80 -12.32 -22.57
CA ASP A 230 4.75 -11.30 -22.74
C ASP A 230 4.61 -10.39 -21.51
N GLY A 231 5.15 -10.78 -20.35
CA GLY A 231 5.00 -10.03 -19.11
C GLY A 231 6.01 -10.38 -18.02
N LEU A 232 6.30 -9.40 -17.16
CA LEU A 232 7.25 -9.48 -16.06
C LEU A 232 6.60 -9.00 -14.77
N PHE A 233 6.56 -9.87 -13.77
CA PHE A 233 6.06 -9.58 -12.43
C PHE A 233 7.23 -9.49 -11.44
N VAL A 234 7.37 -8.35 -10.76
CA VAL A 234 8.48 -8.10 -9.83
C VAL A 234 8.01 -8.33 -8.40
N ALA A 235 8.38 -9.46 -7.81
CA ALA A 235 7.96 -9.92 -6.48
C ALA A 235 9.13 -9.96 -5.49
N ILE A 236 9.89 -8.86 -5.41
CA ILE A 236 11.10 -8.74 -4.55
C ILE A 236 10.83 -8.04 -3.21
N GLY A 237 9.55 -7.80 -2.91
CA GLY A 237 9.06 -7.21 -1.67
C GLY A 237 8.65 -5.75 -1.79
N ASN A 238 8.17 -5.22 -0.68
CA ASN A 238 7.69 -3.85 -0.56
C ASN A 238 8.31 -3.20 0.68
N ASP A 239 8.39 -1.88 0.66
CA ASP A 239 8.88 -1.06 1.74
C ASP A 239 7.73 -0.22 2.30
N PRO A 240 7.18 -0.57 3.48
CA PRO A 240 6.21 0.26 4.19
C PRO A 240 6.78 1.65 4.45
N ARG A 241 5.99 2.70 4.23
CA ARG A 241 6.44 4.09 4.37
C ARG A 241 6.42 4.53 5.83
N THR A 242 7.28 3.94 6.65
CA THR A 242 7.35 4.15 8.11
C THR A 242 8.46 5.10 8.56
N HIS A 243 9.20 5.72 7.64
CA HIS A 243 10.34 6.59 7.94
C HIS A 243 10.02 7.73 8.95
N LEU A 244 8.84 8.36 8.87
CA LEU A 244 8.44 9.41 9.82
C LEU A 244 8.15 8.90 11.23
N VAL A 245 7.92 7.59 11.38
CA VAL A 245 7.43 6.97 12.62
C VAL A 245 8.31 5.84 13.15
N HIS A 246 9.44 5.54 12.50
CA HIS A 246 10.29 4.38 12.81
C HIS A 246 10.72 4.32 14.28
N ASP A 247 11.07 5.46 14.87
CA ASP A 247 11.51 5.55 16.27
C ASP A 247 10.41 6.11 17.20
N LYS A 248 9.17 6.22 16.69
CA LYS A 248 8.03 6.82 17.40
C LYS A 248 6.91 5.81 17.65
N LEU A 249 6.72 4.87 16.74
CA LEU A 249 5.70 3.82 16.82
C LEU A 249 6.36 2.44 16.83
N ARG A 250 5.71 1.47 17.46
CA ARG A 250 6.11 0.07 17.39
C ARG A 250 5.94 -0.43 15.96
N LEU A 251 7.00 -0.98 15.37
CA LEU A 251 6.97 -1.68 14.10
C LEU A 251 6.95 -3.20 14.29
N THR A 252 6.42 -3.92 13.31
CA THR A 252 6.51 -5.39 13.22
C THR A 252 7.84 -5.82 12.59
N ASP A 253 8.15 -7.12 12.65
CA ASP A 253 9.34 -7.68 11.98
C ASP A 253 9.30 -7.51 10.45
N ALA A 254 8.11 -7.28 9.87
CA ALA A 254 7.92 -6.99 8.45
C ALA A 254 8.14 -5.51 8.10
N GLY A 255 8.42 -4.65 9.10
CA GLY A 255 8.60 -3.21 8.93
C GLY A 255 7.30 -2.40 8.82
N THR A 256 6.13 -3.06 8.91
CA THR A 256 4.81 -2.39 9.00
C THR A 256 4.57 -1.84 10.41
N ILE A 257 3.66 -0.87 10.54
CA ILE A 257 3.23 -0.36 11.85
C ILE A 257 2.43 -1.45 12.57
N TRP A 258 2.76 -1.70 13.84
CA TRP A 258 1.97 -2.59 14.68
C TRP A 258 0.65 -1.91 15.09
N VAL A 259 -0.45 -2.66 15.02
CA VAL A 259 -1.77 -2.24 15.52
C VAL A 259 -2.39 -3.31 16.42
N ASP A 260 -3.32 -2.92 17.29
CA ASP A 260 -3.99 -3.83 18.21
C ASP A 260 -5.09 -4.65 17.51
N GLY A 261 -4.72 -5.87 17.09
CA GLY A 261 -5.65 -6.85 16.56
C GLY A 261 -6.30 -6.40 15.24
N ARG A 262 -7.63 -6.23 15.25
CA ARG A 262 -8.41 -5.77 14.09
C ARG A 262 -8.69 -4.27 14.10
N SER A 263 -8.23 -3.55 15.13
CA SER A 263 -8.34 -2.09 15.22
C SER A 263 -7.27 -1.40 14.38
N SER A 264 -7.25 -0.08 14.42
CA SER A 264 -6.21 0.79 13.87
C SER A 264 -5.29 1.39 14.94
N ILE A 265 -5.50 1.05 16.22
CA ILE A 265 -4.82 1.63 17.37
C ILE A 265 -3.34 1.22 17.35
N THR A 266 -2.45 2.22 17.36
CA THR A 266 -0.99 1.98 17.40
C THR A 266 -0.46 1.94 18.83
N SER A 267 0.87 1.87 19.00
CA SER A 267 1.50 1.94 20.32
C SER A 267 1.40 3.30 21.01
N VAL A 268 0.96 4.35 20.31
CA VAL A 268 0.85 5.72 20.85
C VAL A 268 -0.62 6.17 20.83
N PRO A 269 -1.21 6.53 21.98
CA PRO A 269 -2.58 7.03 22.05
C PRO A 269 -2.79 8.26 21.16
N GLY A 270 -3.93 8.30 20.46
CA GLY A 270 -4.27 9.33 19.48
C GLY A 270 -3.57 9.18 18.12
N ILE A 271 -2.74 8.14 17.92
CA ILE A 271 -2.18 7.80 16.61
C ILE A 271 -2.78 6.48 16.13
N PHE A 272 -3.40 6.52 14.95
CA PHE A 272 -4.01 5.39 14.27
C PHE A 272 -3.27 5.14 12.96
N ALA A 273 -3.33 3.92 12.42
CA ALA A 273 -2.70 3.58 11.15
C ALA A 273 -3.61 2.73 10.26
N ALA A 274 -3.54 2.94 8.94
CA ALA A 274 -4.40 2.27 7.97
C ALA A 274 -3.72 2.04 6.61
N GLY A 275 -4.21 1.05 5.88
CA GLY A 275 -3.72 0.69 4.55
C GLY A 275 -2.48 -0.20 4.59
N ASP A 276 -1.75 -0.21 3.48
CA ASP A 276 -0.60 -1.11 3.30
C ASP A 276 0.53 -0.88 4.31
N VAL A 277 0.54 0.26 5.01
CA VAL A 277 1.53 0.56 6.05
C VAL A 277 1.37 -0.31 7.30
N ILE A 278 0.20 -0.91 7.50
CA ILE A 278 -0.08 -1.90 8.56
C ILE A 278 -0.19 -3.34 8.01
N ASP A 279 -0.40 -3.49 6.70
CA ASP A 279 -0.74 -4.77 6.07
C ASP A 279 0.41 -5.34 5.23
N ALA A 280 1.12 -6.32 5.79
CA ALA A 280 2.17 -7.06 5.09
C ALA A 280 1.62 -8.19 4.19
N THR A 281 0.31 -8.47 4.25
CA THR A 281 -0.30 -9.69 3.68
C THR A 281 -1.13 -9.39 2.44
N TYR A 282 -2.22 -8.62 2.58
CA TYR A 282 -3.25 -8.52 1.53
C TYR A 282 -2.92 -7.44 0.50
N ARG A 283 -2.61 -6.21 0.96
CA ARG A 283 -2.15 -5.09 0.13
C ARG A 283 -3.05 -4.85 -1.09
N GLN A 284 -4.36 -4.79 -0.85
CA GLN A 284 -5.37 -4.51 -1.88
C GLN A 284 -6.05 -3.18 -1.59
N ALA A 285 -6.48 -2.48 -2.65
CA ALA A 285 -7.20 -1.21 -2.52
C ALA A 285 -8.46 -1.33 -1.63
N ALA A 286 -9.20 -2.44 -1.74
CA ALA A 286 -10.39 -2.69 -0.94
C ALA A 286 -10.07 -2.96 0.54
N THR A 287 -8.99 -3.70 0.85
CA THR A 287 -8.57 -3.90 2.25
C THR A 287 -8.05 -2.61 2.85
N ALA A 288 -7.30 -1.81 2.08
CA ALA A 288 -6.84 -0.50 2.49
C ALA A 288 -8.03 0.45 2.77
N ALA A 289 -9.02 0.54 1.88
CA ALA A 289 -10.23 1.32 2.11
C ALA A 289 -10.96 0.85 3.39
N GLY A 290 -11.15 -0.46 3.56
CA GLY A 290 -11.75 -1.04 4.77
C GLY A 290 -11.01 -0.65 6.04
N SER A 291 -9.69 -0.72 6.06
CA SER A 291 -8.88 -0.27 7.22
C SER A 291 -8.95 1.23 7.46
N GLY A 292 -9.16 2.05 6.42
CA GLY A 292 -9.43 3.48 6.54
C GLY A 292 -10.74 3.77 7.28
N VAL A 293 -11.79 2.95 7.06
CA VAL A 293 -13.03 3.01 7.84
C VAL A 293 -12.74 2.77 9.32
N VAL A 294 -12.02 1.69 9.63
CA VAL A 294 -11.66 1.32 11.00
C VAL A 294 -10.91 2.47 11.68
N ALA A 295 -9.93 3.07 11.01
CA ALA A 295 -9.16 4.17 11.56
C ALA A 295 -9.96 5.44 11.85
N ALA A 296 -10.92 5.80 10.99
CA ALA A 296 -11.80 6.93 11.26
C ALA A 296 -12.72 6.68 12.46
N LEU A 297 -13.27 5.47 12.60
CA LEU A 297 -14.15 5.11 13.71
C LEU A 297 -13.40 5.03 15.04
N ASP A 298 -12.19 4.45 15.05
CA ASP A 298 -11.37 4.41 16.26
C ASP A 298 -10.94 5.83 16.70
N ALA A 299 -10.60 6.70 15.73
CA ALA A 299 -10.28 8.10 16.01
C ALA A 299 -11.48 8.89 16.55
N GLU A 300 -12.68 8.66 15.98
CA GLU A 300 -13.94 9.25 16.47
C GLU A 300 -14.20 8.85 17.93
N HIS A 301 -14.14 7.56 18.24
CA HIS A 301 -14.36 7.07 19.60
C HIS A 301 -13.33 7.65 20.58
N PHE A 302 -12.06 7.70 20.20
CA PHE A 302 -11.01 8.29 21.04
C PHE A 302 -11.26 9.78 21.33
N LEU A 303 -11.71 10.54 20.32
CA LEU A 303 -12.06 11.96 20.49
C LEU A 303 -13.29 12.15 21.39
N ALA A 304 -14.29 11.27 21.28
CA ALA A 304 -15.46 11.28 22.16
C ALA A 304 -15.08 10.99 23.62
N ASP A 305 -14.25 9.98 23.87
CA ASP A 305 -13.76 9.63 25.21
C ASP A 305 -12.97 10.78 25.84
N LEU A 306 -12.18 11.51 25.05
CA LEU A 306 -11.48 12.71 25.53
C LEU A 306 -12.45 13.83 25.92
N ALA A 307 -13.50 14.06 25.13
CA ALA A 307 -14.51 15.07 25.44
C ALA A 307 -15.27 14.74 26.72
N ASP A 308 -15.62 13.47 26.92
CA ASP A 308 -16.33 13.00 28.13
C ASP A 308 -15.44 13.07 29.39
N ALA A 309 -14.12 12.86 29.25
CA ALA A 309 -13.16 13.00 30.34
C ALA A 309 -12.95 14.46 30.78
N ASP A 310 -13.16 15.42 29.89
CA ASP A 310 -13.05 16.87 30.16
C ASP A 310 -14.33 17.48 30.77
N VAL A 311 -15.45 16.74 30.82
CA VAL A 311 -16.66 17.17 31.54
C VAL A 311 -16.44 17.00 33.05
N PRO A 312 -16.43 18.07 33.86
CA PRO A 312 -16.29 17.94 35.30
C PRO A 312 -17.47 17.13 35.86
N ALA A 313 -17.18 16.16 36.75
CA ALA A 313 -18.17 15.30 37.42
C ALA A 313 -19.31 16.05 38.17
N ALA A 314 -19.29 17.38 38.20
CA ALA A 314 -20.34 18.22 38.76
C ALA A 314 -21.59 18.35 37.86
N GLU A 315 -21.46 18.27 36.52
CA GLU A 315 -22.62 18.43 35.62
C GLU A 315 -23.43 17.14 35.43
N ALA A 316 -22.83 15.97 35.66
CA ALA A 316 -23.54 14.68 35.60
C ALA A 316 -24.57 14.48 36.75
N ALA A 317 -24.46 15.26 37.82
CA ALA A 317 -25.35 15.17 38.97
C ALA A 317 -26.65 15.98 38.83
N GLU A 318 -26.73 16.96 37.91
CA GLU A 318 -27.93 17.80 37.74
C GLU A 318 -28.97 17.22 36.79
N VAL A 319 -28.65 16.19 36.00
CA VAL A 319 -29.59 15.59 35.02
C VAL A 319 -30.46 14.48 35.63
N ILE A 320 -30.17 14.01 36.85
CA ILE A 320 -30.97 12.98 37.54
C ILE A 320 -32.09 13.58 38.42
N VAL A 321 -32.16 14.92 38.55
CA VAL A 321 -33.21 15.59 39.31
C VAL A 321 -33.87 16.72 38.49
N ALA A 322 -34.55 16.35 37.42
CA ALA A 322 -35.54 17.19 36.74
C ALA A 322 -36.71 16.35 36.22
#